data_AF-A0A226MXB8-F1
#
_entry.id   AF-A0A226MXB8-F1
#
_cell.length_a   1.000
_cell.length_b   1.000
_cell.length_c   1.000
_cell.angle_alpha   90.00
_cell.angle_beta   90.00
_cell.angle_gamma   90.00
#
_symmetry.space_group_name_H-M   'P 1'
#
loop_
_entity.id
_entity.type
_entity.pdbx_description
1 polymer ?
#
loop_
_entity_poly.entity_id
_entity_poly.type
_entity_poly.pdbx_seq_one_letter_code
_entity_poly.pdbx_strand_id
1 'polypeptide(L)'
;MVHFYVILHILLDICYRFVFIFYVFKGIQNVLSLFCAVLTENKVLFHSASFQRLSDACRALESLMFPLKYRKIEKKKKFYVKKYKILLYFIYSFHSYPYIPILPAQLLEVLSSPTPFIIGVHSVFRNDIHELLDVIIADLDGGTIKIPECIHLSQLPEPLLHQTQMALSLVLHPDLETADYAFPPPRTALSHMKMLDKEVRAIFLRLFAQLFQGYRSCLQLIRIHAEPVIHFHKVKEKQLFLFVLILIKCLPSFLSLMQAAFLGQRGLVENDFLTKVLNGMAFAGFVSERGPPFRTCDLFDELVAFEVERIKADEGNPPKMIKHVRELAEQLFKNENPNPHIAFQKVPRPTEGSHLRVHILPFPRINECRVQELLQEGLARSQGAPPATRGDKKCVVPAGPPVVSIMEKGSTVFNSAQRLEVVRNCISFIFENKFLETEKTLPAALRALKGKAARHCLTQELGLHVKQNRAILDHQQFDYIVRMMNCALQ
;
A
#
# COMPACT_ATOMS: atom_id res chain seq x y z
N MET A 1 -33.16 -5.51 -20.15
CA MET A 1 -31.88 -5.92 -19.52
C MET A 1 -30.66 -5.36 -20.24
N VAL A 2 -30.49 -5.57 -21.56
CA VAL A 2 -29.34 -5.06 -22.33
C VAL A 2 -29.28 -3.51 -22.41
N HIS A 3 -30.43 -2.85 -22.53
CA HIS A 3 -30.51 -1.38 -22.55
C HIS A 3 -30.13 -0.70 -21.22
N PHE A 4 -30.29 -1.39 -20.08
CA PHE A 4 -29.92 -0.86 -18.76
C PHE A 4 -28.40 -0.92 -18.55
N TYR A 5 -27.74 -1.95 -19.09
CA TYR A 5 -26.28 -2.09 -19.09
C TYR A 5 -25.59 -1.00 -19.91
N VAL A 6 -26.14 -0.63 -21.07
CA VAL A 6 -25.57 0.41 -21.94
C VAL A 6 -25.73 1.81 -21.33
N ILE A 7 -26.87 2.09 -20.67
CA ILE A 7 -27.12 3.38 -20.02
C ILE A 7 -26.23 3.56 -18.77
N LEU A 8 -25.96 2.50 -18.01
CA LEU A 8 -25.00 2.53 -16.92
C LEU A 8 -23.58 2.80 -17.45
N HIS A 9 -23.21 2.18 -18.58
CA HIS A 9 -21.90 2.33 -19.22
C HIS A 9 -21.60 3.76 -19.72
N ILE A 10 -22.64 4.54 -20.08
CA ILE A 10 -22.50 5.93 -20.55
C ILE A 10 -22.53 6.94 -19.39
N LEU A 11 -23.19 6.62 -18.27
CA LEU A 11 -23.20 7.46 -17.06
C LEU A 11 -21.96 7.26 -16.16
N LEU A 12 -21.18 6.20 -16.39
CA LEU A 12 -19.96 5.89 -15.64
C LEU A 12 -18.72 6.68 -16.09
N ASP A 13 -18.81 7.39 -17.22
CA ASP A 13 -17.74 8.28 -17.67
C ASP A 13 -17.57 9.44 -16.67
N ILE A 14 -16.37 9.52 -16.10
CA ILE A 14 -15.76 10.63 -15.35
C ILE A 14 -15.72 10.50 -13.80
N CYS A 15 -16.48 9.63 -13.12
CA CYS A 15 -16.45 9.61 -11.62
C CYS A 15 -16.45 8.27 -10.86
N TYR A 16 -16.49 7.09 -11.50
CA TYR A 16 -16.95 5.85 -10.82
C TYR A 16 -16.09 4.60 -11.08
N ARG A 17 -14.80 4.63 -10.72
CA ARG A 17 -13.82 3.64 -11.20
C ARG A 17 -13.66 2.40 -10.31
N PHE A 18 -14.01 2.44 -9.02
CA PHE A 18 -13.59 1.37 -8.09
C PHE A 18 -14.60 0.25 -7.97
N VAL A 19 -15.89 0.58 -7.84
CA VAL A 19 -17.01 -0.38 -7.87
C VAL A 19 -17.05 -1.14 -9.20
N PHE A 20 -16.55 -0.52 -10.29
CA PHE A 20 -16.42 -1.16 -11.60
C PHE A 20 -15.63 -2.47 -11.53
N ILE A 21 -14.52 -2.56 -10.79
CA ILE A 21 -13.74 -3.80 -10.67
C ILE A 21 -14.57 -4.91 -10.01
N PHE A 22 -15.30 -4.60 -8.95
CA PHE A 22 -16.15 -5.56 -8.24
C PHE A 22 -17.31 -6.04 -9.12
N TYR A 23 -17.88 -5.13 -9.91
CA TYR A 23 -18.93 -5.46 -10.87
C TYR A 23 -18.43 -6.34 -12.01
N VAL A 24 -17.27 -6.01 -12.58
CA VAL A 24 -16.66 -6.73 -13.70
C VAL A 24 -16.25 -8.15 -13.30
N PHE A 25 -15.58 -8.32 -12.17
CA PHE A 25 -15.13 -9.64 -11.72
C PHE A 25 -16.17 -10.43 -10.93
N LYS A 26 -17.40 -9.90 -10.83
CA LYS A 26 -18.60 -10.58 -10.27
C LYS A 26 -18.35 -11.31 -8.95
N GLY A 27 -17.55 -10.73 -8.05
CA GLY A 27 -17.27 -11.37 -6.77
C GLY A 27 -16.15 -10.72 -5.97
N ILE A 28 -16.40 -10.54 -4.67
CA ILE A 28 -15.44 -10.02 -3.70
C ILE A 28 -14.17 -10.86 -3.68
N GLN A 29 -14.29 -12.20 -3.79
CA GLN A 29 -13.16 -13.13 -3.76
C GLN A 29 -12.17 -12.90 -4.91
N ASN A 30 -12.67 -12.64 -6.11
CA ASN A 30 -11.83 -12.38 -7.28
C ASN A 30 -11.03 -11.08 -7.09
N VAL A 31 -11.69 -10.03 -6.60
CA VAL A 31 -11.00 -8.76 -6.34
C VAL A 31 -9.98 -8.88 -5.22
N LEU A 32 -10.28 -9.64 -4.16
CA LEU A 32 -9.32 -9.90 -3.09
C LEU A 32 -8.15 -10.77 -3.57
N SER A 33 -8.38 -11.72 -4.46
CA SER A 33 -7.32 -12.52 -5.08
C SER A 33 -6.41 -11.65 -5.95
N LEU A 34 -7.00 -10.76 -6.77
CA LEU A 34 -6.25 -9.78 -7.55
C LEU A 34 -5.44 -8.83 -6.65
N PHE A 35 -6.06 -8.36 -5.57
CA PHE A 35 -5.42 -7.51 -4.58
C PHE A 35 -4.23 -8.23 -3.92
N CYS A 36 -4.40 -9.49 -3.51
CA CYS A 36 -3.33 -10.31 -2.95
C CYS A 36 -2.22 -10.55 -3.97
N ALA A 37 -2.56 -10.81 -5.23
CA ALA A 37 -1.60 -11.06 -6.30
C ALA A 37 -0.69 -9.85 -6.52
N VAL A 38 -1.26 -8.65 -6.51
CA VAL A 38 -0.54 -7.39 -6.68
C VAL A 38 0.31 -7.08 -5.45
N LEU A 39 -0.24 -7.26 -4.24
CA LEU A 39 0.48 -7.04 -2.98
C LEU A 39 1.67 -7.98 -2.78
N THR A 40 1.54 -9.23 -3.22
CA THR A 40 2.63 -10.21 -3.20
C THR A 40 3.52 -10.15 -4.45
N GLU A 41 3.33 -9.12 -5.27
CA GLU A 41 4.18 -8.77 -6.41
C GLU A 41 4.24 -9.89 -7.45
N ASN A 42 3.09 -10.43 -7.85
CA ASN A 42 2.98 -11.32 -9.00
C ASN A 42 2.90 -10.51 -10.31
N LYS A 43 3.15 -11.17 -11.44
CA LYS A 43 2.88 -10.60 -12.78
C LYS A 43 1.37 -10.61 -13.02
N VAL A 44 0.78 -9.42 -13.15
CA VAL A 44 -0.66 -9.25 -13.35
C VAL A 44 -0.91 -8.55 -14.68
N LEU A 45 -1.72 -9.20 -15.52
CA LEU A 45 -2.10 -8.72 -16.85
C LEU A 45 -3.61 -8.48 -16.91
N PHE A 46 -4.02 -7.25 -17.22
CA PHE A 46 -5.40 -6.93 -17.56
C PHE A 46 -5.63 -7.12 -19.06
N HIS A 47 -6.69 -7.82 -19.43
CA HIS A 47 -7.06 -8.10 -20.81
C HIS A 47 -8.44 -7.50 -21.12
N SER A 48 -8.57 -6.72 -22.21
CA SER A 48 -9.86 -6.23 -22.71
C SER A 48 -9.78 -5.73 -24.16
N ALA A 49 -10.89 -5.78 -24.88
CA ALA A 49 -11.11 -5.06 -26.12
C ALA A 49 -11.32 -3.54 -25.94
N SER A 50 -11.43 -3.04 -24.70
CA SER A 50 -11.63 -1.62 -24.41
C SER A 50 -10.44 -1.01 -23.68
N PHE A 51 -9.76 -0.06 -24.34
CA PHE A 51 -8.68 0.73 -23.73
C PHE A 51 -9.14 1.52 -22.49
N GLN A 52 -10.41 1.94 -22.47
CA GLN A 52 -10.99 2.63 -21.33
C GLN A 52 -11.08 1.69 -20.12
N ARG A 53 -11.60 0.47 -20.31
CA ARG A 53 -11.69 -0.54 -19.24
C ARG A 53 -10.31 -0.94 -18.71
N LEU A 54 -9.32 -1.11 -19.57
CA LEU A 54 -7.93 -1.33 -19.15
C LEU A 54 -7.40 -0.18 -18.27
N SER A 55 -7.59 1.06 -18.73
CA SER A 55 -7.12 2.25 -17.99
C SER A 55 -7.82 2.39 -16.63
N ASP A 56 -9.13 2.15 -16.59
CA ASP A 56 -9.92 2.29 -15.38
C ASP A 56 -9.64 1.17 -14.38
N ALA A 57 -9.48 -0.08 -14.82
CA ALA A 57 -9.08 -1.20 -13.96
C ALA A 57 -7.70 -0.96 -13.33
N CYS A 58 -6.70 -0.56 -14.12
CA CYS A 58 -5.37 -0.26 -13.59
C CYS A 58 -5.42 0.87 -12.55
N ARG A 59 -6.12 1.97 -12.84
CA ARG A 59 -6.26 3.11 -11.90
C ARG A 59 -7.03 2.73 -10.64
N ALA A 60 -8.05 1.88 -10.79
CA ALA A 60 -8.84 1.42 -9.68
C ALA A 60 -7.98 0.58 -8.72
N LEU A 61 -7.23 -0.37 -9.26
CA LEU A 61 -6.28 -1.16 -8.49
C LEU A 61 -5.20 -0.29 -7.83
N GLU A 62 -4.60 0.65 -8.56
CA GLU A 62 -3.60 1.60 -8.02
C GLU A 62 -4.13 2.38 -6.80
N SER A 63 -5.39 2.82 -6.83
CA SER A 63 -6.00 3.52 -5.71
C SER A 63 -6.36 2.60 -4.55
N LEU A 64 -6.73 1.34 -4.81
CA LEU A 64 -7.00 0.36 -3.75
C LEU A 64 -5.72 -0.04 -3.02
N MET A 65 -4.55 0.14 -3.65
CA MET A 65 -3.24 -0.15 -3.07
C MET A 65 -2.70 0.93 -2.13
N PHE A 66 -3.35 2.10 -2.03
CA PHE A 66 -2.96 3.13 -1.08
C PHE A 66 -2.94 2.55 0.35
N PRO A 67 -1.84 2.69 1.12
CA PRO A 67 -0.78 3.70 1.01
C PRO A 67 0.47 3.32 0.19
N LEU A 68 0.51 2.12 -0.39
CA LEU A 68 1.62 1.70 -1.25
C LEU A 68 1.52 2.43 -2.61
N LYS A 69 2.67 2.81 -3.16
CA LYS A 69 2.73 3.50 -4.46
C LYS A 69 3.40 2.63 -5.50
N TYR A 70 2.71 2.47 -6.63
CA TYR A 70 3.28 1.89 -7.85
C TYR A 70 3.68 3.02 -8.78
N ARG A 71 4.89 2.97 -9.34
CA ARG A 71 5.39 4.09 -10.16
C ARG A 71 4.83 3.98 -11.56
N LYS A 72 3.92 4.89 -11.87
CA LYS A 72 3.42 5.08 -13.23
C LYS A 72 4.52 5.56 -14.16
N ILE A 73 4.70 4.87 -15.27
CA ILE A 73 5.58 5.30 -16.36
C ILE A 73 4.84 6.41 -17.12
N GLU A 74 4.83 7.63 -16.58
CA GLU A 74 4.25 8.77 -17.29
C GLU A 74 5.14 9.23 -18.44
N LYS A 75 4.53 9.54 -19.59
CA LYS A 75 5.15 10.13 -20.79
C LYS A 75 5.72 11.55 -20.56
N LYS A 76 6.11 11.92 -19.35
CA LYS A 76 6.64 13.25 -18.99
C LYS A 76 8.15 13.32 -19.21
N LYS A 77 8.50 13.25 -20.48
CA LYS A 77 9.70 13.72 -21.18
C LYS A 77 9.53 13.14 -22.58
N LYS A 78 9.75 13.91 -23.65
CA LYS A 78 9.70 13.43 -25.04
C LYS A 78 10.45 12.09 -25.16
N PHE A 79 9.73 10.98 -25.01
CA PHE A 79 10.30 9.64 -24.99
C PHE A 79 10.30 9.11 -26.42
N TYR A 80 10.99 9.82 -27.32
CA TYR A 80 11.53 9.20 -28.52
C TYR A 80 12.70 8.34 -28.03
N VAL A 81 12.45 7.18 -27.43
CA VAL A 81 13.55 6.38 -26.90
C VAL A 81 13.40 4.90 -27.25
N LYS A 82 14.42 4.43 -27.97
CA LYS A 82 14.65 3.06 -28.46
C LYS A 82 14.21 1.99 -27.45
N LYS A 83 13.59 0.92 -27.98
CA LYS A 83 13.19 -0.36 -27.36
C LYS A 83 14.04 -0.78 -26.12
N TYR A 84 15.35 -0.64 -26.22
CA TYR A 84 16.32 -1.01 -25.18
C TYR A 84 16.22 -0.24 -23.85
N LYS A 85 15.73 1.01 -23.82
CA LYS A 85 15.71 1.81 -22.57
C LYS A 85 14.55 1.47 -21.63
N ILE A 86 13.43 0.96 -22.17
CA ILE A 86 12.33 0.44 -21.35
C ILE A 86 12.73 -0.89 -20.73
N LEU A 87 13.41 -1.76 -21.48
CA LEU A 87 13.98 -3.00 -20.96
C LEU A 87 15.02 -2.70 -19.86
N LEU A 88 15.89 -1.70 -20.08
CA LEU A 88 16.80 -1.19 -19.05
C LEU A 88 16.02 -0.67 -17.83
N TYR A 89 14.90 0.04 -18.01
CA TYR A 89 14.12 0.52 -16.88
C TYR A 89 13.51 -0.63 -16.04
N PHE A 90 13.04 -1.70 -16.67
CA PHE A 90 12.60 -2.92 -15.98
C PHE A 90 13.73 -3.58 -15.18
N ILE A 91 14.97 -3.49 -15.67
CA ILE A 91 16.17 -4.08 -15.04
C ILE A 91 16.74 -3.18 -13.92
N TYR A 92 16.67 -1.84 -14.04
CA TYR A 92 17.35 -0.88 -13.15
C TYR A 92 16.41 -0.08 -12.22
N SER A 93 15.09 -0.31 -12.22
CA SER A 93 14.16 0.40 -11.33
C SER A 93 14.22 -0.13 -9.89
N PHE A 94 15.20 0.34 -9.12
CA PHE A 94 15.47 -0.06 -7.73
C PHE A 94 14.39 0.30 -6.69
N HIS A 95 13.25 0.91 -7.06
CA HIS A 95 12.31 1.47 -6.06
C HIS A 95 10.82 1.29 -6.36
N SER A 96 10.43 0.66 -7.48
CA SER A 96 9.01 0.49 -7.84
C SER A 96 8.82 -0.34 -9.12
N TYR A 97 7.80 -1.17 -9.16
CA TYR A 97 7.45 -1.99 -10.34
C TYR A 97 6.87 -1.19 -11.50
N PRO A 98 7.04 -1.71 -12.73
CA PRO A 98 6.44 -1.14 -13.92
C PRO A 98 4.93 -1.34 -13.92
N TYR A 99 4.24 -0.20 -13.92
CA TYR A 99 2.81 -0.10 -14.10
C TYR A 99 2.53 0.56 -15.46
N ILE A 100 1.93 -0.21 -16.37
CA ILE A 100 1.65 0.19 -17.76
C ILE A 100 0.16 -0.07 -18.05
N PRO A 101 -0.72 0.93 -17.85
CA PRO A 101 -2.17 0.75 -18.05
C PRO A 101 -2.57 0.26 -19.44
N ILE A 102 -1.81 0.63 -20.47
CA ILE A 102 -2.00 0.16 -21.84
C ILE A 102 -0.61 -0.07 -22.45
N LEU A 103 -0.28 -1.32 -22.78
CA LEU A 103 0.96 -1.70 -23.44
C LEU A 103 0.84 -1.50 -24.95
N PRO A 104 1.72 -0.71 -25.57
CA PRO A 104 1.86 -0.64 -27.02
C PRO A 104 2.36 -1.96 -27.61
N ALA A 105 1.92 -2.29 -28.82
CA ALA A 105 2.28 -3.52 -29.54
C ALA A 105 3.80 -3.74 -29.66
N GLN A 106 4.55 -2.65 -29.87
CA GLN A 106 6.01 -2.71 -30.05
C GLN A 106 6.78 -3.15 -28.80
N LEU A 107 6.09 -3.28 -27.66
CA LEU A 107 6.66 -3.61 -26.35
C LEU A 107 6.09 -4.92 -25.78
N LEU A 108 5.45 -5.77 -26.60
CA LEU A 108 4.90 -7.05 -26.13
C LEU A 108 5.95 -7.97 -25.48
N GLU A 109 7.20 -7.91 -25.92
CA GLU A 109 8.32 -8.66 -25.31
C GLU A 109 8.53 -8.38 -23.82
N VAL A 110 8.02 -7.25 -23.32
CA VAL A 110 8.07 -6.90 -21.89
C VAL A 110 7.27 -7.89 -21.03
N LEU A 111 6.25 -8.55 -21.61
CA LEU A 111 5.44 -9.56 -20.91
C LEU A 111 6.27 -10.77 -20.47
N SER A 112 7.36 -11.07 -21.17
CA SER A 112 8.30 -12.14 -20.82
C SER A 112 9.32 -11.73 -19.76
N SER A 113 9.27 -10.49 -19.23
CA SER A 113 10.19 -10.02 -18.19
C SER A 113 10.12 -10.92 -16.95
N PRO A 114 11.26 -11.27 -16.31
CA PRO A 114 11.25 -12.04 -15.06
C PRO A 114 10.73 -11.23 -13.85
N THR A 115 10.64 -9.90 -13.99
CA THR A 115 10.21 -9.02 -12.90
C THR A 115 8.68 -8.93 -12.83
N PRO A 116 8.10 -8.79 -11.62
CA PRO A 116 6.69 -8.44 -11.44
C PRO A 116 6.27 -7.19 -12.21
N PHE A 117 5.01 -7.15 -12.66
CA PHE A 117 4.45 -6.02 -13.38
C PHE A 117 2.92 -5.97 -13.26
N ILE A 118 2.35 -4.80 -13.53
CA ILE A 118 0.91 -4.61 -13.74
C ILE A 118 0.71 -3.97 -15.11
N ILE A 119 0.19 -4.73 -16.06
CA ILE A 119 0.13 -4.31 -17.47
C ILE A 119 -1.27 -4.54 -18.05
N GLY A 120 -1.80 -3.58 -18.80
CA GLY A 120 -3.01 -3.76 -19.60
C GLY A 120 -2.68 -4.05 -21.06
N VAL A 121 -3.27 -5.10 -21.63
CA VAL A 121 -3.08 -5.52 -23.02
C VAL A 121 -4.42 -5.62 -23.75
N HIS A 122 -4.44 -5.10 -24.97
CA HIS A 122 -5.62 -5.15 -25.81
C HIS A 122 -5.88 -6.56 -26.34
N SER A 123 -7.16 -6.94 -26.49
CA SER A 123 -7.57 -8.30 -26.90
C SER A 123 -7.06 -8.76 -28.28
N VAL A 124 -6.62 -7.82 -29.12
CA VAL A 124 -5.96 -8.10 -30.41
C VAL A 124 -4.70 -8.96 -30.24
N PHE A 125 -4.02 -8.89 -29.09
CA PHE A 125 -2.80 -9.65 -28.79
C PHE A 125 -3.08 -10.90 -27.94
N ARG A 126 -4.29 -11.45 -28.01
CA ARG A 126 -4.70 -12.61 -27.20
C ARG A 126 -3.82 -13.85 -27.41
N ASN A 127 -3.33 -14.07 -28.62
CA ASN A 127 -2.47 -15.22 -28.93
C ASN A 127 -1.15 -15.16 -28.17
N ASP A 128 -0.51 -13.99 -28.14
CA ASP A 128 0.74 -13.75 -27.40
C ASP A 128 0.56 -13.89 -25.88
N ILE A 129 -0.65 -13.64 -25.36
CA ILE A 129 -0.96 -13.75 -23.92
C ILE A 129 -1.11 -15.21 -23.47
N HIS A 130 -1.66 -16.09 -24.30
CA HIS A 130 -1.91 -17.50 -23.91
C HIS A 130 -0.62 -18.30 -23.70
N GLU A 131 0.50 -17.85 -24.24
CA GLU A 131 1.80 -18.50 -24.07
C GLU A 131 2.45 -18.18 -22.71
N LEU A 132 1.91 -17.23 -21.94
CA LEU A 132 2.46 -16.79 -20.67
C LEU A 132 2.03 -17.72 -19.53
N LEU A 133 2.96 -18.55 -19.05
CA LEU A 133 2.70 -19.54 -18.00
C LEU A 133 2.76 -18.97 -16.58
N ASP A 134 3.46 -17.85 -16.36
CA ASP A 134 3.72 -17.27 -15.04
C ASP A 134 3.04 -15.90 -14.81
N VAL A 135 1.94 -15.66 -15.52
CA VAL A 135 1.21 -14.39 -15.49
C VAL A 135 -0.25 -14.62 -15.08
N ILE A 136 -0.71 -13.89 -14.06
CA ILE A 136 -2.12 -13.88 -13.65
C ILE A 136 -2.90 -13.01 -14.61
N ILE A 137 -3.89 -13.59 -15.29
CA ILE A 137 -4.66 -12.91 -16.33
C ILE A 137 -6.02 -12.51 -15.76
N ALA A 138 -6.26 -11.20 -15.70
CA ALA A 138 -7.52 -10.60 -15.30
C ALA A 138 -8.28 -10.15 -16.56
N ASP A 139 -9.20 -10.99 -17.03
CA ASP A 139 -10.01 -10.75 -18.23
C ASP A 139 -11.22 -9.88 -17.89
N LEU A 140 -11.17 -8.61 -18.29
CA LEU A 140 -12.22 -7.61 -18.05
C LEU A 140 -13.41 -7.76 -18.99
N ASP A 141 -13.28 -8.51 -20.09
CA ASP A 141 -14.38 -8.80 -21.00
C ASP A 141 -15.16 -10.02 -20.53
N GLY A 142 -14.46 -11.08 -20.14
CA GLY A 142 -15.04 -12.29 -19.57
C GLY A 142 -15.45 -12.16 -18.10
N GLY A 143 -14.90 -11.20 -17.37
CA GLY A 143 -15.12 -11.03 -15.93
C GLY A 143 -14.47 -12.15 -15.10
N THR A 144 -13.34 -12.70 -15.55
CA THR A 144 -12.66 -13.83 -14.90
C THR A 144 -11.22 -13.51 -14.55
N ILE A 145 -10.70 -14.17 -13.52
CA ILE A 145 -9.29 -14.11 -13.14
C ILE A 145 -8.73 -15.52 -13.27
N LYS A 146 -7.71 -15.68 -14.11
CA LYS A 146 -7.00 -16.94 -14.33
C LYS A 146 -5.67 -16.87 -13.63
N ILE A 147 -5.51 -17.72 -12.63
CA ILE A 147 -4.25 -17.91 -11.91
C ILE A 147 -3.64 -19.20 -12.46
N PRO A 148 -2.46 -19.16 -13.11
CA PRO A 148 -1.76 -20.35 -13.55
C PRO A 148 -1.45 -21.32 -12.40
N GLU A 149 -1.46 -22.62 -12.67
CA GLU A 149 -1.24 -23.67 -11.66
C GLU A 149 0.14 -23.58 -10.98
N CYS A 150 1.14 -23.03 -11.68
CA CYS A 150 2.48 -22.84 -11.11
C CYS A 150 2.57 -21.67 -10.11
N ILE A 151 1.50 -20.87 -9.96
CA ILE A 151 1.46 -19.75 -9.03
C ILE A 151 0.66 -20.13 -7.79
N HIS A 152 1.36 -20.29 -6.68
CA HIS A 152 0.73 -20.37 -5.36
C HIS A 152 0.46 -18.97 -4.82
N LEU A 153 -0.78 -18.50 -4.99
CA LEU A 153 -1.20 -17.20 -4.50
C LEU A 153 -1.45 -17.23 -2.97
N SER A 154 -0.59 -16.55 -2.23
CA SER A 154 -0.75 -16.38 -0.78
C SER A 154 -1.95 -15.50 -0.47
N GLN A 155 -2.75 -15.88 0.52
CA GLN A 155 -3.94 -15.14 0.93
C GLN A 155 -3.67 -14.24 2.14
N LEU A 156 -4.52 -13.23 2.32
CA LEU A 156 -4.52 -12.38 3.52
C LEU A 156 -4.62 -13.25 4.80
N PRO A 157 -3.87 -12.91 5.87
CA PRO A 157 -3.98 -13.62 7.14
C PRO A 157 -5.34 -13.43 7.79
N GLU A 158 -5.85 -14.47 8.45
CA GLU A 158 -7.00 -14.33 9.34
C GLU A 158 -6.62 -13.57 10.63
N PRO A 159 -7.55 -12.81 11.23
CA PRO A 159 -8.96 -12.63 10.87
C PRO A 159 -9.23 -11.55 9.79
N LEU A 160 -8.18 -10.93 9.23
CA LEU A 160 -8.32 -9.76 8.36
C LEU A 160 -9.03 -10.07 7.05
N LEU A 161 -8.84 -11.28 6.51
CA LEU A 161 -9.51 -11.73 5.30
C LEU A 161 -11.03 -11.75 5.51
N HIS A 162 -11.50 -12.46 6.54
CA HIS A 162 -12.93 -12.55 6.85
C HIS A 162 -13.54 -11.17 7.14
N GLN A 163 -12.88 -10.35 7.95
CA GLN A 163 -13.35 -9.00 8.29
C GLN A 163 -13.51 -8.11 7.05
N THR A 164 -12.54 -8.17 6.13
CA THR A 164 -12.58 -7.38 4.89
C THR A 164 -13.69 -7.87 3.96
N GLN A 165 -13.87 -9.19 3.85
CA GLN A 165 -14.96 -9.78 3.07
C GLN A 165 -16.33 -9.36 3.62
N MET A 166 -16.53 -9.43 4.94
CA MET A 166 -17.78 -9.01 5.59
C MET A 166 -18.07 -7.53 5.36
N ALA A 167 -17.08 -6.65 5.55
CA ALA A 167 -17.24 -5.22 5.31
C ALA A 167 -17.59 -4.92 3.84
N LEU A 168 -16.94 -5.58 2.89
CA LEU A 168 -17.24 -5.43 1.45
C LEU A 168 -18.63 -5.94 1.10
N SER A 169 -19.07 -7.07 1.67
CA SER A 169 -20.42 -7.60 1.46
C SER A 169 -21.50 -6.64 1.95
N LEU A 170 -21.34 -6.07 3.14
CA LEU A 170 -22.30 -5.12 3.72
C LEU A 170 -22.39 -3.80 2.93
N VAL A 171 -21.28 -3.35 2.33
CA VAL A 171 -21.25 -2.11 1.54
C VAL A 171 -21.74 -2.33 0.11
N LEU A 172 -21.32 -3.41 -0.56
CA LEU A 172 -21.66 -3.69 -1.96
C LEU A 172 -23.05 -4.33 -2.11
N HIS A 173 -23.48 -5.10 -1.10
CA HIS A 173 -24.72 -5.87 -1.11
C HIS A 173 -25.47 -5.69 0.22
N PRO A 174 -25.93 -4.47 0.56
CA PRO A 174 -26.63 -4.20 1.82
C PRO A 174 -27.92 -5.01 1.96
N ASP A 175 -28.55 -5.36 0.84
CA ASP A 175 -29.79 -6.13 0.83
C ASP A 175 -29.59 -7.60 1.24
N LEU A 176 -28.37 -8.14 1.19
CA LEU A 176 -28.09 -9.55 1.50
C LEU A 176 -28.37 -9.89 2.97
N GLU A 177 -28.17 -8.93 3.88
CA GLU A 177 -28.43 -9.10 5.32
C GLU A 177 -29.92 -9.22 5.65
N THR A 178 -30.77 -8.66 4.78
CA THR A 178 -32.23 -8.65 4.94
C THR A 178 -32.96 -9.56 3.94
N ALA A 179 -32.21 -10.26 3.09
CA ALA A 179 -32.76 -11.09 2.02
C ALA A 179 -33.65 -12.22 2.55
N ASP A 180 -33.34 -12.73 3.75
CA ASP A 180 -34.08 -13.79 4.41
C ASP A 180 -35.27 -13.28 5.23
N TYR A 181 -35.44 -11.95 5.39
CA TYR A 181 -36.59 -11.39 6.08
C TYR A 181 -37.82 -11.40 5.17
N ALA A 182 -38.87 -12.10 5.60
CA ALA A 182 -40.17 -12.11 4.93
C ALA A 182 -40.77 -10.70 4.76
N PHE A 183 -40.41 -9.77 5.66
CA PHE A 183 -40.81 -8.37 5.62
C PHE A 183 -39.57 -7.47 5.81
N PRO A 184 -38.91 -7.04 4.74
CA PRO A 184 -37.71 -6.21 4.85
C PRO A 184 -38.06 -4.83 5.44
N PRO A 185 -37.21 -4.26 6.31
CA PRO A 185 -37.41 -2.92 6.84
C PRO A 185 -37.39 -1.86 5.71
N PRO A 186 -37.95 -0.66 5.94
CA PRO A 186 -37.93 0.43 4.96
C PRO A 186 -36.50 0.70 4.49
N ARG A 187 -36.29 0.69 3.17
CA ARG A 187 -34.97 0.82 2.56
C ARG A 187 -34.26 2.08 3.08
N THR A 188 -33.09 1.90 3.70
CA THR A 188 -32.16 3.02 3.87
C THR A 188 -31.66 3.41 2.48
N ALA A 189 -31.66 4.70 2.14
CA ALA A 189 -31.26 5.12 0.80
C ALA A 189 -29.86 4.58 0.45
N LEU A 190 -29.74 3.92 -0.70
CA LEU A 190 -28.46 3.44 -1.23
C LEU A 190 -27.47 4.62 -1.25
N SER A 191 -26.24 4.38 -0.80
CA SER A 191 -25.20 5.40 -0.88
C SER A 191 -25.05 5.82 -2.35
N HIS A 192 -25.00 7.14 -2.59
CA HIS A 192 -24.79 7.66 -3.93
C HIS A 192 -23.51 7.03 -4.50
N MET A 193 -23.48 6.61 -5.78
CA MET A 193 -22.37 5.83 -6.37
C MET A 193 -20.97 6.42 -6.12
N LYS A 194 -20.86 7.76 -6.01
CA LYS A 194 -19.61 8.45 -5.65
C LYS A 194 -19.12 8.14 -4.23
N MET A 195 -20.03 7.96 -3.28
CA MET A 195 -19.73 7.59 -1.90
C MET A 195 -19.43 6.11 -1.76
N LEU A 196 -20.07 5.24 -2.56
CA LEU A 196 -19.77 3.80 -2.56
C LEU A 196 -18.30 3.52 -2.89
N ASP A 197 -17.77 4.21 -3.90
CA ASP A 197 -16.35 4.19 -4.27
C ASP A 197 -15.42 4.59 -3.10
N LYS A 198 -15.88 5.48 -2.23
CA LYS A 198 -15.16 5.93 -1.02
C LYS A 198 -15.27 4.95 0.13
N GLU A 199 -16.45 4.33 0.30
CA GLU A 199 -16.69 3.28 1.30
C GLU A 199 -15.81 2.06 1.01
N VAL A 200 -15.72 1.62 -0.25
CA VAL A 200 -14.82 0.53 -0.66
C VAL A 200 -13.36 0.89 -0.35
N ARG A 201 -12.90 2.09 -0.72
CA ARG A 201 -11.54 2.53 -0.41
C ARG A 201 -11.27 2.65 1.09
N ALA A 202 -12.26 3.08 1.87
CA ALA A 202 -12.15 3.12 3.32
C ALA A 202 -11.97 1.71 3.92
N ILE A 203 -12.60 0.68 3.36
CA ILE A 203 -12.40 -0.71 3.79
C ILE A 203 -10.95 -1.15 3.55
N PHE A 204 -10.40 -0.93 2.36
CA PHE A 204 -8.99 -1.26 2.09
C PHE A 204 -8.01 -0.41 2.92
N LEU A 205 -8.36 0.84 3.20
CA LEU A 205 -7.57 1.70 4.07
C LEU A 205 -7.53 1.16 5.51
N ARG A 206 -8.67 0.68 6.04
CA ARG A 206 -8.73 -0.03 7.33
C ARG A 206 -7.89 -1.30 7.31
N LEU A 207 -7.98 -2.10 6.25
CA LEU A 207 -7.17 -3.30 6.07
C LEU A 207 -5.66 -2.97 6.11
N PHE A 208 -5.20 -1.97 5.37
CA PHE A 208 -3.80 -1.56 5.41
C PHE A 208 -3.38 -1.02 6.77
N ALA A 209 -4.26 -0.29 7.46
CA ALA A 209 -3.96 0.21 8.80
C ALA A 209 -3.77 -0.95 9.78
N GLN A 210 -4.57 -2.02 9.69
CA GLN A 210 -4.38 -3.24 10.48
C GLN A 210 -3.12 -4.02 10.06
N LEU A 211 -2.88 -4.20 8.76
CA LEU A 211 -1.72 -4.92 8.21
C LEU A 211 -0.38 -4.26 8.59
N PHE A 212 -0.33 -2.93 8.58
CA PHE A 212 0.88 -2.16 8.87
C PHE A 212 0.86 -1.49 10.25
N GLN A 213 -0.09 -1.82 11.14
CA GLN A 213 -0.13 -1.21 12.47
C GLN A 213 1.22 -1.40 13.19
N GLY A 214 1.76 -0.32 13.77
CA GLY A 214 3.02 -0.34 14.50
C GLY A 214 4.29 -0.42 13.63
N TYR A 215 4.17 -0.28 12.29
CA TYR A 215 5.34 -0.15 11.40
C TYR A 215 6.27 0.98 11.85
N ARG A 216 5.71 2.07 12.40
CA ARG A 216 6.45 3.21 12.95
C ARG A 216 7.32 2.86 14.15
N SER A 217 6.84 2.01 15.06
CA SER A 217 7.61 1.55 16.22
C SER A 217 8.85 0.78 15.79
N CYS A 218 8.75 0.02 14.70
CA CYS A 218 9.90 -0.58 14.06
C CYS A 218 10.84 0.52 13.52
N LEU A 219 10.35 1.48 12.73
CA LEU A 219 11.19 2.53 12.14
C LEU A 219 11.91 3.44 13.17
N GLN A 220 11.39 3.57 14.39
CA GLN A 220 12.03 4.35 15.46
C GLN A 220 13.36 3.75 15.94
N LEU A 221 13.62 2.45 15.75
CA LEU A 221 14.93 1.83 16.02
C LEU A 221 16.08 2.49 15.21
N ILE A 222 15.77 3.27 14.17
CA ILE A 222 16.74 4.03 13.36
C ILE A 222 17.24 5.30 14.08
N ARG A 223 16.55 5.80 15.12
CA ARG A 223 16.89 7.07 15.79
C ARG A 223 17.19 6.88 17.27
N ILE A 224 18.46 6.97 17.62
CA ILE A 224 18.92 7.12 19.01
C ILE A 224 18.59 8.53 19.56
N HIS A 225 18.25 9.52 18.71
CA HIS A 225 17.86 10.87 19.14
C HIS A 225 16.65 11.44 18.39
N ALA A 226 15.79 12.16 19.12
CA ALA A 226 14.57 12.80 18.61
C ALA A 226 14.86 14.07 17.77
N GLU A 227 15.95 14.78 18.07
CA GLU A 227 16.45 15.93 17.31
C GLU A 227 17.74 15.56 16.54
N PRO A 228 18.03 16.19 15.38
CA PRO A 228 19.34 16.10 14.76
C PRO A 228 20.37 16.84 15.62
N VAL A 229 20.87 16.18 16.67
CA VAL A 229 21.94 16.72 17.51
C VAL A 229 23.26 16.57 16.75
N ILE A 230 23.52 17.50 15.83
CA ILE A 230 24.84 17.69 15.24
C ILE A 230 25.63 18.57 16.23
N HIS A 231 26.17 17.95 17.28
CA HIS A 231 27.26 18.58 18.03
C HIS A 231 28.58 18.12 17.43
N PHE A 232 29.19 19.01 16.63
CA PHE A 232 30.55 18.84 16.12
C PHE A 232 31.53 18.83 17.30
N HIS A 233 31.88 17.64 17.79
CA HIS A 233 33.10 17.44 18.55
C HIS A 233 34.20 16.93 17.60
N LYS A 234 35.26 17.72 17.52
CA LYS A 234 36.36 17.73 16.53
C LYS A 234 37.26 16.47 16.50
N VAL A 235 36.83 15.33 17.05
CA VAL A 235 37.68 14.13 17.25
C VAL A 235 37.17 12.89 16.49
N LYS A 236 36.04 12.97 15.75
CA LYS A 236 35.38 11.78 15.19
C LYS A 236 35.04 11.87 13.70
N GLU A 237 35.93 12.41 12.87
CA GLU A 237 35.76 12.43 11.41
C GLU A 237 35.63 11.02 10.79
N LYS A 238 36.20 9.98 11.41
CA LYS A 238 36.02 8.58 10.96
C LYS A 238 34.68 7.95 11.36
N GLN A 239 34.00 8.45 12.39
CA GLN A 239 32.74 7.88 12.87
C GLN A 239 31.53 8.39 12.07
N LEU A 240 31.59 9.63 11.58
CA LEU A 240 30.51 10.23 10.78
C LEU A 240 30.42 9.64 9.37
N PHE A 241 31.57 9.34 8.74
CA PHE A 241 31.59 8.70 7.42
C PHE A 241 31.09 7.24 7.47
N LEU A 242 31.35 6.54 8.58
CA LEU A 242 30.86 5.18 8.80
C LEU A 242 29.37 5.15 9.16
N PHE A 243 28.86 6.13 9.92
CA PHE A 243 27.42 6.22 10.26
C PHE A 243 26.56 6.53 9.02
N VAL A 244 27.05 7.38 8.13
CA VAL A 244 26.39 7.70 6.86
C VAL A 244 26.54 6.55 5.84
N LEU A 245 27.70 5.87 5.78
CA LEU A 245 27.84 4.66 4.97
C LEU A 245 27.00 3.48 5.50
N ILE A 246 26.85 3.33 6.81
CA ILE A 246 25.99 2.29 7.42
C ILE A 246 24.54 2.61 7.12
N LEU A 247 24.08 3.86 7.24
CA LEU A 247 22.72 4.24 6.84
C LEU A 247 22.44 3.98 5.35
N ILE A 248 23.41 4.24 4.46
CA ILE A 248 23.23 4.13 3.01
C ILE A 248 23.45 2.71 2.48
N LYS A 249 24.39 1.92 3.04
CA LYS A 249 24.65 0.52 2.65
C LYS A 249 23.79 -0.50 3.40
N CYS A 250 23.31 -0.20 4.61
CA CYS A 250 22.48 -1.12 5.39
C CYS A 250 20.98 -0.94 5.18
N LEU A 251 20.50 -0.08 4.28
CA LEU A 251 19.05 0.08 4.07
C LEU A 251 18.32 -1.25 3.78
N PRO A 252 18.83 -2.14 2.90
CA PRO A 252 18.19 -3.44 2.63
C PRO A 252 18.31 -4.42 3.81
N SER A 253 19.50 -4.50 4.39
CA SER A 253 19.82 -5.35 5.53
C SER A 253 19.03 -4.97 6.78
N PHE A 254 18.90 -3.67 7.05
CA PHE A 254 18.13 -3.11 8.16
C PHE A 254 16.63 -3.31 7.95
N LEU A 255 16.16 -3.13 6.71
CA LEU A 255 14.78 -3.47 6.35
C LEU A 255 14.50 -4.94 6.68
N SER A 256 15.43 -5.87 6.42
CA SER A 256 15.26 -7.28 6.78
C SER A 256 15.09 -7.52 8.30
N LEU A 257 15.85 -6.80 9.13
CA LEU A 257 15.76 -6.88 10.58
C LEU A 257 14.46 -6.24 11.11
N MET A 258 14.03 -5.13 10.50
CA MET A 258 12.74 -4.49 10.77
C MET A 258 11.58 -5.42 10.47
N GLN A 259 11.59 -6.05 9.31
CA GLN A 259 10.56 -7.00 8.89
C GLN A 259 10.51 -8.19 9.86
N ALA A 260 11.66 -8.73 10.25
CA ALA A 260 11.72 -9.82 11.22
C ALA A 260 11.14 -9.40 12.58
N ALA A 261 11.48 -8.20 13.07
CA ALA A 261 10.93 -7.66 14.31
C ALA A 261 9.41 -7.42 14.22
N PHE A 262 8.95 -6.85 13.10
CA PHE A 262 7.54 -6.57 12.84
C PHE A 262 6.71 -7.85 12.80
N LEU A 263 7.15 -8.86 12.03
CA LEU A 263 6.51 -10.16 11.95
C LEU A 263 6.50 -10.90 13.29
N GLY A 264 7.61 -10.81 14.03
CA GLY A 264 7.78 -11.39 15.36
C GLY A 264 6.77 -10.85 16.37
N GLN A 265 6.67 -9.52 16.49
CA GLN A 265 5.72 -8.86 17.40
C GLN A 265 4.25 -9.13 17.03
N ARG A 266 3.98 -9.40 15.74
CA ARG A 266 2.63 -9.72 15.22
C ARG A 266 2.23 -11.18 15.38
N GLY A 267 3.16 -12.07 15.73
CA GLY A 267 2.94 -13.52 15.70
C GLY A 267 2.86 -14.10 14.28
N LEU A 268 3.27 -13.35 13.25
CA LEU A 268 3.11 -13.70 11.84
C LEU A 268 4.43 -14.12 11.17
N VAL A 269 5.40 -14.61 11.94
CA VAL A 269 6.75 -14.97 11.45
C VAL A 269 6.72 -15.99 10.30
N GLU A 270 5.75 -16.90 10.32
CA GLU A 270 5.58 -17.96 9.33
C GLU A 270 4.50 -17.66 8.29
N ASN A 271 3.86 -16.49 8.35
CA ASN A 271 2.84 -16.11 7.37
C ASN A 271 3.51 -15.78 6.03
N ASP A 272 3.20 -16.59 5.00
CA ASP A 272 3.79 -16.48 3.66
C ASP A 272 3.38 -15.16 2.98
N PHE A 273 2.11 -14.77 3.06
CA PHE A 273 1.60 -13.55 2.47
C PHE A 273 2.32 -12.30 2.97
N LEU A 274 2.32 -12.07 4.29
CA LEU A 274 2.91 -10.86 4.86
C LEU A 274 4.44 -10.87 4.69
N THR A 275 5.07 -12.05 4.72
CA THR A 275 6.48 -12.19 4.35
C THR A 275 6.75 -11.67 2.94
N LYS A 276 5.96 -12.10 1.94
CA LYS A 276 6.11 -11.64 0.55
C LYS A 276 5.85 -10.13 0.42
N VAL A 277 4.79 -9.61 1.04
CA VAL A 277 4.46 -8.18 1.03
C VAL A 277 5.60 -7.34 1.59
N LEU A 278 6.14 -7.73 2.75
CA LEU A 278 7.20 -6.99 3.43
C LEU A 278 8.51 -7.02 2.65
N ASN A 279 8.86 -8.17 2.07
CA ASN A 279 10.04 -8.31 1.19
C ASN A 279 9.89 -7.56 -0.13
N GLY A 280 8.67 -7.12 -0.46
CA GLY A 280 8.36 -6.49 -1.72
C GLY A 280 8.95 -5.09 -1.90
N MET A 281 9.22 -4.74 -3.15
CA MET A 281 9.71 -3.40 -3.51
C MET A 281 8.66 -2.30 -3.23
N ALA A 282 7.37 -2.63 -3.29
CA ALA A 282 6.31 -1.68 -2.93
C ALA A 282 6.40 -1.28 -1.45
N PHE A 283 6.68 -2.24 -0.56
CA PHE A 283 6.88 -1.98 0.86
C PHE A 283 8.21 -1.24 1.13
N ALA A 284 9.28 -1.59 0.42
CA ALA A 284 10.54 -0.85 0.50
C ALA A 284 10.35 0.64 0.11
N GLY A 285 9.59 0.90 -0.96
CA GLY A 285 9.20 2.26 -1.36
C GLY A 285 8.37 2.97 -0.28
N PHE A 286 7.41 2.26 0.33
CA PHE A 286 6.62 2.77 1.46
C PHE A 286 7.50 3.15 2.65
N VAL A 287 8.45 2.31 3.05
CA VAL A 287 9.39 2.61 4.13
C VAL A 287 10.32 3.77 3.78
N SER A 288 10.80 3.85 2.53
CA SER A 288 11.64 4.97 2.10
C SER A 288 10.89 6.31 2.13
N GLU A 289 9.62 6.33 1.73
CA GLU A 289 8.81 7.55 1.71
C GLU A 289 8.32 7.93 3.10
N ARG A 290 7.89 6.94 3.91
CA ARG A 290 7.25 7.17 5.21
C ARG A 290 8.18 7.06 6.40
N GLY A 291 9.41 6.58 6.20
CA GLY A 291 10.48 6.49 7.19
C GLY A 291 10.76 7.79 7.93
N PRO A 292 10.85 8.95 7.24
CA PRO A 292 11.10 10.23 7.90
C PRO A 292 10.07 10.55 9.00
N PRO A 293 10.52 10.97 10.19
CA PRO A 293 9.63 11.31 11.30
C PRO A 293 8.99 12.69 11.15
N PHE A 294 9.56 13.58 10.34
CA PHE A 294 8.99 14.89 10.05
C PHE A 294 8.61 14.95 8.56
N ARG A 295 7.32 14.82 8.26
CA ARG A 295 6.79 14.85 6.90
C ARG A 295 5.32 15.26 6.89
N THR A 296 4.74 15.36 5.70
CA THR A 296 3.32 15.56 5.51
C THR A 296 2.58 14.28 5.90
N CYS A 297 1.62 14.38 6.81
CA CYS A 297 0.77 13.26 7.20
C CYS A 297 -0.47 13.21 6.31
N ASP A 298 -0.89 12.00 5.97
CA ASP A 298 -2.15 11.75 5.29
C ASP A 298 -3.10 10.93 6.18
N LEU A 299 -4.29 10.63 5.64
CA LEU A 299 -5.34 9.91 6.36
C LEU A 299 -4.88 8.53 6.85
N PHE A 300 -3.95 7.86 6.15
CA PHE A 300 -3.42 6.58 6.60
C PHE A 300 -2.60 6.74 7.89
N ASP A 301 -1.81 7.81 8.01
CA ASP A 301 -1.00 8.06 9.20
C ASP A 301 -1.87 8.35 10.43
N GLU A 302 -2.94 9.11 10.25
CA GLU A 302 -3.93 9.39 11.30
C GLU A 302 -4.64 8.10 11.73
N LEU A 303 -5.09 7.29 10.77
CA LEU A 303 -5.80 6.04 11.03
C LEU A 303 -4.93 5.04 11.80
N VAL A 304 -3.67 4.84 11.38
CA VAL A 304 -2.73 3.95 12.07
C VAL A 304 -2.38 4.46 13.47
N ALA A 305 -2.30 5.78 13.64
CA ALA A 305 -1.91 6.37 14.92
C ALA A 305 -3.01 6.34 15.98
N PHE A 306 -4.27 6.54 15.59
CA PHE A 306 -5.34 6.83 16.56
C PHE A 306 -6.54 5.88 16.47
N GLU A 307 -6.83 5.32 15.31
CA GLU A 307 -8.12 4.65 15.07
C GLU A 307 -8.03 3.11 15.07
N VAL A 308 -6.82 2.52 15.13
CA VAL A 308 -6.69 1.04 15.08
C VAL A 308 -7.35 0.35 16.28
N GLU A 309 -7.29 0.95 17.47
CA GLU A 309 -7.97 0.40 18.65
C GLU A 309 -9.49 0.51 18.53
N ARG A 310 -10.01 1.56 17.88
CA ARG A 310 -11.42 1.66 17.51
C ARG A 310 -11.82 0.61 16.48
N ILE A 311 -10.99 0.37 15.46
CA ILE A 311 -11.22 -0.68 14.46
C ILE A 311 -11.40 -2.04 15.14
N LYS A 312 -10.55 -2.36 16.13
CA LYS A 312 -10.67 -3.59 16.93
C LYS A 312 -11.92 -3.60 17.81
N ALA A 313 -12.25 -2.48 18.45
CA ALA A 313 -13.44 -2.38 19.30
C ALA A 313 -14.76 -2.50 18.53
N ASP A 314 -14.77 -2.13 17.24
CA ASP A 314 -15.90 -2.27 16.34
C ASP A 314 -16.01 -3.70 15.74
N GLU A 315 -15.03 -4.59 16.00
CA GLU A 315 -15.08 -5.99 15.56
C GLU A 315 -16.26 -6.73 16.20
N GLY A 316 -16.94 -7.56 15.41
CA GLY A 316 -18.16 -8.26 15.84
C GLY A 316 -19.42 -7.38 15.92
N ASN A 317 -19.33 -6.07 15.62
CA ASN A 317 -20.47 -5.16 15.58
C ASN A 317 -20.62 -4.50 14.19
N PRO A 318 -21.35 -5.16 13.26
CA PRO A 318 -21.55 -4.67 11.88
C PRO A 318 -22.01 -3.21 11.76
N PRO A 319 -22.99 -2.71 12.53
CA PRO A 319 -23.45 -1.33 12.36
C PRO A 319 -22.40 -0.28 12.79
N LYS A 320 -21.64 -0.54 13.87
CA LYS A 320 -20.52 0.36 14.27
C LYS A 320 -19.41 0.36 13.22
N MET A 321 -19.07 -0.82 12.72
CA MET A 321 -18.08 -0.97 11.65
C MET A 321 -18.46 -0.16 10.40
N ILE A 322 -19.70 -0.29 9.92
CA ILE A 322 -20.17 0.42 8.72
C ILE A 322 -20.25 1.92 8.96
N LYS A 323 -20.62 2.36 10.17
CA LYS A 323 -20.57 3.77 10.54
C LYS A 323 -19.15 4.34 10.40
N HIS A 324 -18.14 3.63 10.93
CA HIS A 324 -16.75 4.06 10.81
C HIS A 324 -16.28 4.06 9.34
N VAL A 325 -16.66 3.05 8.54
CA VAL A 325 -16.36 3.03 7.08
C VAL A 325 -16.93 4.27 6.39
N ARG A 326 -18.17 4.68 6.70
CA ARG A 326 -18.80 5.88 6.16
C ARG A 326 -18.09 7.16 6.57
N GLU A 327 -17.69 7.28 7.84
CA GLU A 327 -16.92 8.43 8.34
C GLU A 327 -15.59 8.59 7.58
N LEU A 328 -14.86 7.49 7.36
CA LEU A 328 -13.62 7.50 6.57
C LEU A 328 -13.89 7.82 5.09
N ALA A 329 -14.98 7.29 4.53
CA ALA A 329 -15.39 7.57 3.15
C ALA A 329 -15.67 9.08 2.93
N GLU A 330 -16.31 9.74 3.89
CA GLU A 330 -16.55 11.18 3.86
C GLU A 330 -15.25 11.98 3.94
N GLN A 331 -14.28 11.57 4.76
CA GLN A 331 -12.97 12.21 4.83
C GLN A 331 -12.21 12.06 3.51
N LEU A 332 -12.20 10.86 2.91
CA LEU A 332 -11.65 10.62 1.58
C LEU A 332 -12.33 11.47 0.50
N PHE A 333 -13.63 11.68 0.61
CA PHE A 333 -14.39 12.52 -0.31
C PHE A 333 -14.00 13.99 -0.19
N LYS A 334 -13.93 14.52 1.05
CA LYS A 334 -13.53 15.91 1.33
C LYS A 334 -12.10 16.20 0.90
N ASN A 335 -11.17 15.26 1.13
CA ASN A 335 -9.76 15.41 0.76
C ASN A 335 -9.56 15.51 -0.76
N GLU A 336 -10.38 14.83 -1.55
CA GLU A 336 -10.34 14.94 -3.01
C GLU A 336 -11.10 16.16 -3.56
N ASN A 337 -11.96 16.77 -2.75
CA ASN A 337 -12.79 17.92 -3.14
C ASN A 337 -12.65 19.06 -2.11
N PRO A 338 -11.45 19.67 -1.95
CA PRO A 338 -11.17 20.63 -0.89
C PRO A 338 -11.95 21.96 -1.02
N ASN A 339 -12.51 22.28 -2.19
CA ASN A 339 -13.35 23.46 -2.42
C ASN A 339 -14.68 23.07 -3.11
N PRO A 340 -15.70 22.64 -2.36
CA PRO A 340 -16.99 22.23 -2.93
C PRO A 340 -17.79 23.40 -3.54
N HIS A 341 -17.44 24.66 -3.24
CA HIS A 341 -18.19 25.85 -3.65
C HIS A 341 -17.89 26.39 -5.07
N ILE A 342 -16.90 25.86 -5.81
CA ILE A 342 -16.46 26.44 -7.11
C ILE A 342 -16.99 25.71 -8.36
N ALA A 343 -17.59 24.52 -8.30
CA ALA A 343 -17.94 23.80 -9.53
C ALA A 343 -19.31 23.11 -9.52
N PHE A 344 -20.35 23.87 -9.86
CA PHE A 344 -21.42 23.39 -10.73
C PHE A 344 -21.90 24.55 -11.61
N GLN A 345 -21.13 24.90 -12.65
CA GLN A 345 -21.76 25.54 -13.80
C GLN A 345 -22.70 24.48 -14.39
N LYS A 346 -24.01 24.64 -14.18
CA LYS A 346 -25.02 23.75 -14.76
C LYS A 346 -24.84 23.77 -16.27
N VAL A 347 -24.13 22.78 -16.81
CA VAL A 347 -24.08 22.57 -18.25
C VAL A 347 -25.51 22.21 -18.66
N PRO A 348 -26.19 23.04 -19.47
CA PRO A 348 -27.54 22.72 -19.90
C PRO A 348 -27.52 21.36 -20.60
N ARG A 349 -28.29 20.40 -20.09
CA ARG A 349 -28.47 19.13 -20.81
C ARG A 349 -29.21 19.46 -22.13
N PRO A 350 -28.80 18.89 -23.26
CA PRO A 350 -29.54 19.05 -24.51
C PRO A 350 -30.99 18.62 -24.30
N THR A 351 -31.94 19.38 -24.86
CA THR A 351 -33.36 19.02 -24.84
C THR A 351 -33.55 17.66 -25.52
N GLU A 352 -34.43 16.83 -24.96
CA GLU A 352 -34.78 15.52 -25.53
C GLU A 352 -35.24 15.68 -26.99
N GLY A 353 -34.73 14.83 -27.90
CA GLY A 353 -34.97 14.97 -29.35
C GLY A 353 -34.03 15.92 -30.11
N SER A 354 -33.04 16.55 -29.46
CA SER A 354 -32.04 17.43 -30.12
C SER A 354 -31.20 16.74 -31.20
N HIS A 355 -31.03 15.41 -31.12
CA HIS A 355 -30.32 14.59 -32.11
C HIS A 355 -31.10 14.36 -33.43
N LEU A 356 -32.37 14.75 -33.49
CA LEU A 356 -33.23 14.64 -34.68
C LEU A 356 -33.37 15.95 -35.46
N ARG A 357 -32.70 17.03 -35.03
CA ARG A 357 -32.79 18.34 -35.71
C ARG A 357 -32.02 18.31 -37.03
N VAL A 358 -32.74 18.54 -38.13
CA VAL A 358 -32.20 18.61 -39.51
C VAL A 358 -31.19 19.75 -39.70
N HIS A 359 -31.29 20.81 -38.88
CA HIS A 359 -30.34 21.93 -38.86
C HIS A 359 -29.45 21.86 -37.61
N ILE A 360 -28.26 21.25 -37.74
CA ILE A 360 -27.21 21.35 -36.73
C ILE A 360 -26.41 22.62 -37.02
N LEU A 361 -26.65 23.68 -36.26
CA LEU A 361 -25.79 24.87 -36.30
C LEU A 361 -24.40 24.48 -35.79
N PRO A 362 -23.31 24.89 -36.46
CA PRO A 362 -21.96 24.64 -35.97
C PRO A 362 -21.78 25.26 -34.58
N PHE A 363 -21.11 24.53 -33.70
CA PHE A 363 -20.87 24.98 -32.33
C PHE A 363 -20.16 26.35 -32.37
N PRO A 364 -20.65 27.37 -31.64
CA PRO A 364 -20.04 28.70 -31.66
C PRO A 364 -18.55 28.58 -31.30
N ARG A 365 -17.69 29.29 -32.04
CA ARG A 365 -16.29 29.38 -31.66
C ARG A 365 -16.20 30.11 -30.32
N ILE A 366 -15.35 29.60 -29.44
CA ILE A 366 -15.04 30.26 -28.18
C ILE A 366 -14.43 31.64 -28.51
N ASN A 367 -14.97 32.70 -27.92
CA ASN A 367 -14.46 34.05 -28.09
C ASN A 367 -13.17 34.20 -27.27
N GLU A 368 -12.03 34.20 -27.95
CA GLU A 368 -10.70 34.26 -27.33
C GLU A 368 -10.53 35.50 -26.45
N CYS A 369 -10.98 36.67 -26.92
CA CYS A 369 -10.90 37.92 -26.17
C CYS A 369 -11.70 37.83 -24.86
N ARG A 370 -12.92 37.29 -24.91
CA ARG A 370 -13.76 37.15 -23.71
C ARG A 370 -13.19 36.16 -22.70
N VAL A 371 -12.56 35.08 -23.17
CA VAL A 371 -11.86 34.13 -22.30
C VAL A 371 -10.66 34.79 -21.64
N GLN A 372 -9.87 35.59 -22.36
CA GLN A 372 -8.75 36.34 -21.80
C GLN A 372 -9.20 37.37 -20.75
N GLU A 373 -10.30 38.09 -21.00
CA GLU A 373 -10.89 39.01 -20.02
C GLU A 373 -11.31 38.27 -18.74
N LEU A 374 -12.01 37.15 -18.86
CA LEU A 374 -12.45 36.35 -17.71
C LEU A 374 -11.28 35.73 -16.93
N LEU A 375 -10.20 35.34 -17.64
CA LEU A 375 -8.96 34.88 -17.01
C LEU A 375 -8.28 36.01 -16.24
N GLN A 376 -8.20 37.21 -16.82
CA GLN A 376 -7.67 38.40 -16.15
C GLN A 376 -8.52 38.82 -14.95
N GLU A 377 -9.85 38.78 -15.07
CA GLU A 377 -10.78 39.08 -13.99
C GLU A 377 -10.66 38.05 -12.85
N GLY A 378 -10.49 36.76 -13.17
CA GLY A 378 -10.20 35.71 -12.21
C GLY A 378 -8.85 35.86 -11.51
N LEU A 379 -7.81 36.26 -12.26
CA LEU A 379 -6.48 36.57 -11.70
C LEU A 379 -6.52 37.79 -10.78
N ALA A 380 -7.26 38.83 -11.15
CA ALA A 380 -7.43 40.04 -10.33
C ALA A 380 -8.21 39.75 -9.04
N ARG A 381 -9.28 38.93 -9.11
CA ARG A 381 -10.02 38.46 -7.92
C ARG A 381 -9.16 37.58 -7.00
N SER A 382 -8.19 36.86 -7.56
CA SER A 382 -7.28 35.98 -6.81
C SER A 382 -6.18 36.74 -6.06
N GLN A 383 -5.92 38.02 -6.33
CA GLN A 383 -4.83 38.78 -5.69
C GLN A 383 -5.14 39.24 -4.25
N GLY A 384 -6.39 39.07 -3.78
CA GLY A 384 -6.80 39.43 -2.41
C GLY A 384 -7.21 38.26 -1.50
N ALA A 385 -7.25 37.02 -2.01
CA ALA A 385 -7.60 35.85 -1.21
C ALA A 385 -6.32 35.10 -0.78
N PRO A 386 -6.14 34.75 0.51
CA PRO A 386 -5.06 33.86 0.90
C PRO A 386 -5.17 32.58 0.06
N PRO A 387 -4.07 32.04 -0.47
CA PRO A 387 -4.11 30.86 -1.32
C PRO A 387 -4.83 29.74 -0.56
N ALA A 388 -5.97 29.27 -1.11
CA ALA A 388 -6.71 28.11 -0.59
C ALA A 388 -5.98 26.78 -0.86
N THR A 389 -4.66 26.82 -1.03
CA THR A 389 -3.81 25.66 -0.84
C THR A 389 -3.48 25.63 0.64
N ARG A 390 -4.12 24.73 1.40
CA ARG A 390 -3.47 24.20 2.60
C ARG A 390 -2.13 23.67 2.12
N GLY A 391 -1.07 24.46 2.22
CA GLY A 391 0.28 23.98 2.00
C GLY A 391 0.46 22.80 2.95
N ASP A 392 0.92 21.66 2.45
CA ASP A 392 1.06 20.45 3.24
C ASP A 392 1.99 20.75 4.43
N LYS A 393 1.41 21.00 5.60
CA LYS A 393 2.16 21.34 6.80
C LYS A 393 2.88 20.08 7.24
N LYS A 394 4.20 20.11 7.15
CA LYS A 394 5.03 19.03 7.70
C LYS A 394 4.87 19.03 9.21
N CYS A 395 4.63 17.86 9.79
CA CYS A 395 4.53 17.66 11.22
C CYS A 395 5.35 16.45 11.65
N VAL A 396 5.56 16.32 12.96
CA VAL A 396 6.09 15.09 13.53
C VAL A 396 4.99 14.04 13.40
N VAL A 397 5.30 12.95 12.72
CA VAL A 397 4.33 11.88 12.51
C VAL A 397 4.12 11.13 13.83
N PRO A 398 2.87 10.99 14.29
CA PRO A 398 2.58 10.24 15.51
C PRO A 398 3.11 8.80 15.42
N ALA A 399 3.66 8.29 16.53
CA ALA A 399 4.21 6.94 16.59
C ALA A 399 3.12 5.84 16.52
N GLY A 400 1.91 6.17 16.96
CA GLY A 400 0.80 5.23 17.11
C GLY A 400 1.00 4.26 18.29
N PRO A 401 0.00 3.38 18.53
CA PRO A 401 0.11 2.33 19.54
C PRO A 401 1.23 1.33 19.18
N PRO A 402 1.82 0.65 20.18
CA PRO A 402 2.84 -0.37 19.93
C PRO A 402 2.28 -1.54 19.10
N VAL A 403 3.18 -2.30 18.46
CA VAL A 403 2.78 -3.49 17.69
C VAL A 403 2.10 -4.50 18.62
N VAL A 404 0.94 -5.01 18.20
CA VAL A 404 0.14 -6.02 18.92
C VAL A 404 0.05 -7.29 18.07
N SER A 405 0.03 -8.46 18.71
CA SER A 405 -0.20 -9.74 18.02
C SER A 405 -1.55 -9.74 17.31
N ILE A 406 -1.59 -10.23 16.07
CA ILE A 406 -2.85 -10.45 15.34
C ILE A 406 -3.44 -11.83 15.67
N MET A 407 -2.59 -12.79 16.02
CA MET A 407 -3.00 -14.11 16.46
C MET A 407 -3.18 -14.13 17.99
N GLU A 408 -4.27 -14.73 18.47
CA GLU A 408 -4.35 -15.17 19.87
C GLU A 408 -3.22 -16.18 20.13
N LYS A 409 -2.56 -16.06 21.29
CA LYS A 409 -1.33 -16.79 21.68
C LYS A 409 -1.38 -18.28 21.28
N GLY A 410 -0.84 -18.61 20.10
CA GLY A 410 -0.83 -19.95 19.54
C GLY A 410 0.59 -20.44 19.28
N SER A 411 0.99 -21.44 20.08
CA SER A 411 2.10 -22.40 19.91
C SER A 411 3.35 -21.96 19.14
N THR A 412 4.37 -21.48 19.85
CA THR A 412 5.75 -21.52 19.35
C THR A 412 6.23 -22.97 19.26
N VAL A 413 6.57 -23.43 18.06
CA VAL A 413 7.13 -24.77 17.79
C VAL A 413 8.44 -24.98 18.55
N PHE A 414 8.56 -26.11 19.25
CA PHE A 414 9.65 -26.51 20.17
C PHE A 414 11.09 -26.36 19.60
N ASN A 415 11.29 -26.51 18.28
CA ASN A 415 12.62 -26.41 17.65
C ASN A 415 13.20 -24.98 17.63
N SER A 416 12.34 -23.97 17.72
CA SER A 416 12.75 -22.55 17.77
C SER A 416 13.31 -22.21 19.14
N ALA A 417 12.76 -22.81 20.21
CA ALA A 417 13.02 -22.41 21.59
C ALA A 417 14.50 -22.49 21.97
N GLN A 418 15.18 -23.59 21.62
CA GLN A 418 16.60 -23.77 21.93
C GLN A 418 17.49 -22.74 21.19
N ARG A 419 17.14 -22.41 19.93
CA ARG A 419 17.88 -21.40 19.14
C ARG A 419 17.68 -20.00 19.70
N LEU A 420 16.45 -19.67 20.12
CA LEU A 420 16.14 -18.40 20.78
C LEU A 420 16.88 -18.28 22.11
N GLU A 421 16.92 -19.36 22.88
CA GLU A 421 17.61 -19.39 24.17
C GLU A 421 19.11 -19.19 24.05
N VAL A 422 19.75 -19.78 23.03
CA VAL A 422 21.17 -19.52 22.71
C VAL A 422 21.42 -18.04 22.43
N VAL A 423 20.49 -17.35 21.74
CA VAL A 423 20.60 -15.91 21.48
C VAL A 423 20.41 -15.10 22.77
N ARG A 424 19.39 -15.41 23.58
CA ARG A 424 19.15 -14.73 24.87
C ARG A 424 20.33 -14.85 25.82
N ASN A 425 20.85 -16.07 25.99
CA ASN A 425 21.98 -16.34 26.88
C ASN A 425 23.23 -15.61 26.40
N CYS A 426 23.51 -15.59 25.10
CA CYS A 426 24.64 -14.85 24.55
C CYS A 426 24.52 -13.34 24.84
N ILE A 427 23.33 -12.75 24.73
CA ILE A 427 23.09 -11.33 25.03
C ILE A 427 23.25 -11.06 26.53
N SER A 428 22.66 -11.90 27.40
CA SER A 428 22.83 -11.80 28.85
C SER A 428 24.32 -11.87 29.25
N PHE A 429 25.10 -12.78 28.67
CA PHE A 429 26.54 -12.87 28.95
C PHE A 429 27.31 -11.62 28.53
N ILE A 430 26.95 -11.00 27.40
CA ILE A 430 27.55 -9.73 26.97
C ILE A 430 27.26 -8.63 28.01
N PHE A 431 26.00 -8.46 28.41
CA PHE A 431 25.60 -7.42 29.36
C PHE A 431 26.03 -7.68 30.81
N GLU A 432 26.41 -8.92 31.14
CA GLU A 432 26.98 -9.32 32.44
C GLU A 432 28.52 -9.32 32.47
N ASN A 433 29.18 -8.90 31.39
CA ASN A 433 30.65 -8.91 31.24
C ASN A 433 31.28 -10.32 31.35
N LYS A 434 30.54 -11.35 30.95
CA LYS A 434 30.94 -12.75 30.91
C LYS A 434 31.58 -13.11 29.57
N PHE A 435 32.79 -12.59 29.33
CA PHE A 435 33.44 -12.66 28.01
C PHE A 435 33.80 -14.08 27.58
N LEU A 436 34.26 -14.92 28.51
CA LEU A 436 34.61 -16.32 28.26
C LEU A 436 33.38 -17.16 27.87
N GLU A 437 32.24 -16.97 28.55
CA GLU A 437 31.00 -17.63 28.15
C GLU A 437 30.49 -17.07 26.81
N THR A 438 30.60 -15.76 26.59
CA THR A 438 30.20 -15.11 25.33
C THR A 438 30.93 -15.72 24.14
N GLU A 439 32.27 -15.86 24.19
CA GLU A 439 33.03 -16.44 23.07
C GLU A 439 32.62 -17.87 22.74
N LYS A 440 32.26 -18.66 23.76
CA LYS A 440 31.77 -20.03 23.57
C LYS A 440 30.39 -20.07 22.90
N THR A 441 29.48 -19.18 23.31
CA THR A 441 28.11 -19.15 22.79
C THR A 441 27.94 -18.38 21.49
N LEU A 442 28.84 -17.44 21.19
CA LEU A 442 28.72 -16.52 20.05
C LEU A 442 28.61 -17.25 18.70
N PRO A 443 29.43 -18.27 18.35
CA PRO A 443 29.28 -18.96 17.07
C PRO A 443 27.92 -19.66 16.91
N ALA A 444 27.35 -20.19 18.00
CA ALA A 444 26.04 -20.82 17.99
C ALA A 444 24.92 -19.76 17.85
N ALA A 445 25.07 -18.63 18.53
CA ALA A 445 24.15 -17.48 18.40
C ALA A 445 24.16 -16.91 16.98
N LEU A 446 25.34 -16.72 16.37
CA LEU A 446 25.46 -16.24 14.98
C LEU A 446 24.80 -17.22 13.98
N ARG A 447 24.93 -18.53 14.18
CA ARG A 447 24.20 -19.53 13.35
C ARG A 447 22.69 -19.43 13.55
N ALA A 448 22.22 -19.23 14.79
CA ALA A 448 20.80 -19.08 15.08
C ALA A 448 20.21 -17.81 14.44
N LEU A 449 20.95 -16.70 14.43
CA LEU A 449 20.55 -15.39 13.89
C LEU A 449 20.25 -15.40 12.39
N LYS A 450 20.64 -16.44 11.64
CA LYS A 450 20.20 -16.63 10.25
C LYS A 450 18.67 -16.77 10.14
N GLY A 451 17.99 -17.28 11.18
CA GLY A 451 16.54 -17.44 11.23
C GLY A 451 15.80 -16.17 11.67
N LYS A 452 14.64 -15.88 11.07
CA LYS A 452 13.81 -14.70 11.38
C LYS A 452 13.43 -14.57 12.85
N ALA A 453 13.05 -15.68 13.50
CA ALA A 453 12.65 -15.69 14.90
C ALA A 453 13.80 -15.27 15.85
N ALA A 454 15.03 -15.73 15.56
CA ALA A 454 16.21 -15.35 16.35
C ALA A 454 16.63 -13.88 16.13
N ARG A 455 16.46 -13.34 14.91
CA ARG A 455 16.63 -11.91 14.65
C ARG A 455 15.64 -11.07 15.45
N HIS A 456 14.37 -11.49 15.50
CA HIS A 456 13.38 -10.84 16.35
C HIS A 456 13.77 -10.90 17.84
N CYS A 457 14.21 -12.07 18.32
CA CYS A 457 14.71 -12.25 19.69
C CYS A 457 15.84 -11.26 20.01
N LEU A 458 16.81 -11.10 19.11
CA LEU A 458 17.90 -10.13 19.27
C LEU A 458 17.34 -8.70 19.44
N THR A 459 16.41 -8.27 18.59
CA THR A 459 15.81 -6.93 18.71
C THR A 459 15.01 -6.74 20.00
N GLN A 460 14.35 -7.79 20.48
CA GLN A 460 13.56 -7.75 21.70
C GLN A 460 14.46 -7.60 22.94
N GLU A 461 15.49 -8.45 23.06
CA GLU A 461 16.42 -8.42 24.21
C GLU A 461 17.20 -7.10 24.27
N LEU A 462 17.71 -6.60 23.14
CA LEU A 462 18.37 -5.29 23.08
C LEU A 462 17.41 -4.16 23.50
N GLY A 463 16.15 -4.22 23.05
CA GLY A 463 15.13 -3.25 23.44
C GLY A 463 14.81 -3.28 24.94
N LEU A 464 14.85 -4.44 25.60
CA LEU A 464 14.68 -4.57 27.05
C LEU A 464 15.84 -3.91 27.81
N HIS A 465 17.08 -4.13 27.37
CA HIS A 465 18.25 -3.52 28.01
C HIS A 465 18.29 -1.99 27.87
N VAL A 466 17.82 -1.45 26.76
CA VAL A 466 17.67 0.02 26.58
C VAL A 466 16.66 0.60 27.58
N LYS A 467 15.52 -0.07 27.79
CA LYS A 467 14.50 0.36 28.77
C LYS A 467 14.98 0.31 30.21
N GLN A 468 15.92 -0.59 30.52
CA GLN A 468 16.55 -0.73 31.83
C GLN A 468 17.74 0.23 32.05
N ASN A 469 17.90 1.26 31.20
CA ASN A 469 19.00 2.24 31.25
C ASN A 469 20.42 1.64 31.10
N ARG A 470 20.54 0.40 30.59
CA ARG A 470 21.82 -0.23 30.24
C ARG A 470 22.24 0.10 28.79
N ALA A 471 22.08 1.36 28.39
CA ALA A 471 22.33 1.80 27.02
C ALA A 471 23.81 2.15 26.75
N ILE A 472 24.65 2.19 27.79
CA ILE A 472 26.09 2.46 27.68
C ILE A 472 26.82 1.13 27.65
N LEU A 473 27.48 0.84 26.53
CA LEU A 473 28.27 -0.36 26.31
C LEU A 473 29.76 -0.03 26.43
N ASP A 474 30.55 -0.94 26.99
CA ASP A 474 32.00 -0.88 26.87
C ASP A 474 32.46 -1.27 25.45
N HIS A 475 33.75 -1.09 25.15
CA HIS A 475 34.28 -1.33 23.81
C HIS A 475 34.12 -2.80 23.35
N GLN A 476 34.24 -3.75 24.28
CA GLN A 476 34.23 -5.18 23.99
C GLN A 476 32.80 -5.71 23.85
N GLN A 477 31.89 -5.25 24.71
CA GLN A 477 30.44 -5.44 24.56
C GLN A 477 29.95 -4.88 23.23
N PHE A 478 30.38 -3.67 22.87
CA PHE A 478 30.02 -3.05 21.60
C PHE A 478 30.45 -3.92 20.41
N ASP A 479 31.67 -4.44 20.39
CA ASP A 479 32.17 -5.29 19.30
C ASP A 479 31.35 -6.58 19.15
N TYR A 480 30.98 -7.24 20.25
CA TYR A 480 30.14 -8.44 20.19
C TYR A 480 28.72 -8.15 19.69
N ILE A 481 28.11 -7.07 20.18
CA ILE A 481 26.77 -6.65 19.74
C ILE A 481 26.78 -6.28 18.27
N VAL A 482 27.78 -5.52 17.81
CA VAL A 482 27.96 -5.18 16.38
C VAL A 482 28.14 -6.45 15.54
N ARG A 483 28.88 -7.44 16.01
CA ARG A 483 29.06 -8.72 15.30
C ARG A 483 27.76 -9.51 15.19
N MET A 484 26.95 -9.55 16.24
CA MET A 484 25.62 -10.18 16.22
C MET A 484 24.66 -9.41 15.29
N MET A 485 24.66 -8.08 15.35
CA MET A 485 23.85 -7.24 14.47
C MET A 485 24.25 -7.43 13.01
N ASN A 486 25.54 -7.37 12.68
CA ASN A 486 26.03 -7.61 11.32
C ASN A 486 25.61 -8.97 10.78
N CYS A 487 25.61 -10.02 11.62
CA CYS A 487 25.13 -11.35 11.23
C CYS A 487 23.61 -11.42 11.06
N ALA A 488 22.83 -10.65 11.82
CA ALA A 488 21.38 -10.58 11.66
C ALA A 488 20.96 -9.75 10.44
N LEU A 489 21.84 -8.86 9.98
CA LEU A 489 21.68 -7.95 8.84
C LEU A 489 22.08 -8.59 7.50
N GLN A 490 22.92 -9.63 7.53
CA GLN A 490 23.27 -10.48 6.38
C GLN A 490 22.20 -11.54 6.14
#